data_AF-A0A7J5J9B2-F1
#
_entry.id   AF-A0A7J5J9B2-F1
#
_cell.length_a   1.000
_cell.length_b   1.000
_cell.length_c   1.000
_cell.angle_alpha   90.00
_cell.angle_beta   90.00
_cell.angle_gamma   90.00
#
_symmetry.space_group_name_H-M   'P 1'
#
loop_
_entity.id
_entity.type
_entity.pdbx_description
1 polymer ?
#
loop_
_entity_poly.entity_id
_entity_poly.type
_entity_poly.pdbx_seq_one_letter_code
_entity_poly.pdbx_strand_id
1 'polypeptide(L)'
;LQQGEPYAGWADQYTVDDLKPAHARSYEPRSVNTGTTVRLINLMMEYYKLTADTRFLSGIPAAIHFLESMKLPESDVKKWKRQSNNPEAILVPRFVDPDTGKPLYVHRKGSNVKNGTYYIDQNMENTIGHYNSATFVNPSELRRRYEEVKKIPVSELAKNSPFLQDQLVPLPKYYTRLRGKATEEVARGLVKSLTKDGCWLSPLKSTSNPYKPYTVSGPSEETKYTTTFVGDEHDTSPYPCTTGELCISVGEYIDNMMKLISYLEK
;
A
#
# COMPACT_ATOMS: atom_id res chain seq x y z
N LEU A 1 -12.67 5.91 -14.40
CA LEU A 1 -11.89 6.02 -13.14
C LEU A 1 -10.45 6.44 -13.39
N GLN A 2 -9.74 5.82 -14.35
CA GLN A 2 -8.45 6.37 -14.78
C GLN A 2 -8.63 7.83 -15.22
N GLN A 3 -7.71 8.70 -14.80
CA GLN A 3 -7.70 10.09 -15.22
C GLN A 3 -7.20 10.22 -16.66
N GLY A 4 -7.47 11.36 -17.30
CA GLY A 4 -6.94 11.67 -18.62
C GLY A 4 -5.45 12.00 -18.59
N GLU A 5 -4.81 11.97 -19.76
CA GLU A 5 -3.46 12.54 -19.92
C GLU A 5 -3.46 14.04 -19.59
N PRO A 6 -2.35 14.57 -19.03
CA PRO A 6 -1.07 13.89 -18.79
C PRO A 6 -0.99 13.10 -17.48
N TYR A 7 -1.97 13.22 -16.58
CA TYR A 7 -1.94 12.60 -15.24
C TYR A 7 -2.73 11.30 -15.16
N ALA A 8 -2.53 10.41 -16.13
CA ALA A 8 -3.35 9.23 -16.41
C ALA A 8 -3.23 8.08 -15.37
N GLY A 9 -3.17 8.42 -14.08
CA GLY A 9 -3.24 7.48 -12.97
C GLY A 9 -4.64 7.35 -12.39
N TRP A 10 -4.69 6.89 -11.14
CA TRP A 10 -5.92 6.73 -10.36
C TRP A 10 -5.80 7.38 -8.99
N ALA A 11 -6.90 7.95 -8.52
CA ALA A 11 -7.08 8.40 -7.14
C ALA A 11 -7.35 7.22 -6.19
N ASP A 12 -7.17 7.47 -4.89
CA ASP A 12 -7.53 6.52 -3.82
C ASP A 12 -9.05 6.37 -3.67
N GLN A 13 -9.78 7.46 -3.89
CA GLN A 13 -11.25 7.50 -3.82
C GLN A 13 -11.82 8.49 -4.85
N TYR A 14 -13.09 8.28 -5.16
CA TYR A 14 -13.84 9.08 -6.12
C TYR A 14 -15.19 9.48 -5.54
N THR A 15 -15.68 10.65 -5.96
CA THR A 15 -17.07 11.06 -5.76
C THR A 15 -18.01 10.11 -6.50
N VAL A 16 -19.18 9.84 -5.93
CA VAL A 16 -20.15 8.88 -6.50
C VAL A 16 -20.80 9.45 -7.77
N ASP A 17 -21.15 10.73 -7.76
CA ASP A 17 -22.00 11.34 -8.80
C ASP A 17 -21.25 11.61 -10.12
N ASP A 18 -19.97 11.97 -10.05
CA ASP A 18 -19.18 12.36 -11.23
C ASP A 18 -17.85 11.61 -11.38
N LEU A 19 -17.56 10.65 -10.50
CA LEU A 19 -16.37 9.80 -10.54
C LEU A 19 -15.04 10.57 -10.66
N LYS A 20 -14.97 11.77 -10.07
CA LYS A 20 -13.75 12.57 -9.99
C LYS A 20 -12.94 12.21 -8.75
N PRO A 21 -11.60 12.41 -8.76
CA PRO A 21 -10.78 12.26 -7.56
C PRO A 21 -11.39 13.02 -6.38
N ALA A 22 -11.43 12.36 -5.22
CA ALA A 22 -11.99 12.93 -3.99
C ALA A 22 -10.98 12.91 -2.84
N HIS A 23 -11.21 13.75 -1.82
CA HIS A 23 -10.51 13.65 -0.55
C HIS A 23 -11.11 12.53 0.30
N ALA A 24 -10.39 12.08 1.34
CA ALA A 24 -10.92 11.15 2.34
C ALA A 24 -10.62 11.67 3.75
N ARG A 25 -9.64 11.10 4.45
CA ARG A 25 -9.22 11.62 5.76
C ARG A 25 -8.61 13.01 5.60
N SER A 26 -8.50 13.77 6.69
CA SER A 26 -7.93 15.13 6.69
C SER A 26 -6.51 15.22 6.12
N TYR A 27 -5.80 14.11 6.04
CA TYR A 27 -4.46 13.96 5.47
C TYR A 27 -4.43 13.25 4.10
N GLU A 28 -5.58 13.10 3.45
CA GLU A 28 -5.73 12.45 2.16
C GLU A 28 -6.39 13.41 1.17
N PRO A 29 -5.59 14.27 0.52
CA PRO A 29 -6.11 15.23 -0.45
C PRO A 29 -6.79 14.56 -1.63
N ARG A 30 -7.69 15.31 -2.27
CA ARG A 30 -8.10 15.05 -3.65
C ARG A 30 -6.86 15.00 -4.53
N SER A 31 -6.51 13.82 -5.02
CA SER A 31 -5.25 13.60 -5.75
C SER A 31 -5.29 12.35 -6.62
N VAL A 32 -4.43 12.34 -7.65
CA VAL A 32 -3.99 11.09 -8.28
C VAL A 32 -2.91 10.49 -7.38
N ASN A 33 -3.07 9.21 -6.99
CA ASN A 33 -2.13 8.53 -6.11
C ASN A 33 -1.22 7.59 -6.91
N THR A 34 0.08 7.83 -6.85
CA THR A 34 1.08 7.07 -7.62
C THR A 34 1.21 5.62 -7.15
N GLY A 35 1.14 5.35 -5.85
CA GLY A 35 1.15 3.99 -5.30
C GLY A 35 -0.10 3.20 -5.68
N THR A 36 -1.27 3.85 -5.64
CA THR A 36 -2.54 3.26 -6.10
C THR A 36 -2.52 3.01 -7.61
N THR A 37 -1.90 3.90 -8.38
CA THR A 37 -1.71 3.71 -9.83
C THR A 37 -0.87 2.47 -10.13
N VAL A 38 0.25 2.27 -9.43
CA VAL A 38 1.05 1.03 -9.55
C VAL A 38 0.20 -0.21 -9.22
N ARG A 39 -0.58 -0.18 -8.13
CA ARG A 39 -1.45 -1.29 -7.75
C ARG A 39 -2.48 -1.59 -8.84
N LEU A 40 -3.10 -0.56 -9.42
CA LEU A 40 -4.12 -0.75 -10.45
C LEU A 40 -3.55 -1.22 -11.78
N ILE A 41 -2.36 -0.76 -12.21
CA ILE A 41 -1.66 -1.32 -13.37
C ILE A 41 -1.48 -2.84 -13.20
N ASN A 42 -1.05 -3.29 -12.02
CA ASN A 42 -0.92 -4.72 -11.72
C ASN A 42 -2.25 -5.45 -11.81
N LEU A 43 -3.31 -4.92 -11.18
CA LEU A 43 -4.63 -5.52 -11.22
C LEU A 43 -5.21 -5.59 -12.63
N MET A 44 -5.00 -4.56 -13.45
CA MET A 44 -5.44 -4.53 -14.85
C MET A 44 -4.76 -5.63 -15.67
N MET A 45 -3.46 -5.87 -15.47
CA MET A 45 -2.78 -7.01 -16.10
C MET A 45 -3.35 -8.36 -15.63
N GLU A 46 -3.67 -8.51 -14.35
CA GLU A 46 -4.29 -9.75 -13.84
C GLU A 46 -5.73 -9.93 -14.36
N TYR A 47 -6.53 -8.86 -14.48
CA TYR A 47 -7.86 -8.95 -15.09
C TYR A 47 -7.78 -9.30 -16.57
N TYR A 48 -6.82 -8.78 -17.32
CA TYR A 48 -6.59 -9.23 -18.68
C TYR A 48 -6.28 -10.73 -18.73
N LYS A 49 -5.41 -11.25 -17.86
CA LYS A 49 -5.12 -12.69 -17.81
C LYS A 49 -6.36 -13.53 -17.50
N LEU A 50 -7.29 -13.01 -16.72
CA LEU A 50 -8.53 -13.69 -16.38
C LEU A 50 -9.59 -13.58 -17.48
N THR A 51 -9.62 -12.51 -18.26
CA THR A 51 -10.78 -12.22 -19.14
C THR A 51 -10.42 -12.18 -20.62
N ALA A 52 -9.13 -12.20 -20.97
CA ALA A 52 -8.60 -11.91 -22.31
C ALA A 52 -9.08 -10.57 -22.91
N ASP A 53 -9.67 -9.69 -22.11
CA ASP A 53 -10.24 -8.42 -22.57
C ASP A 53 -9.16 -7.34 -22.63
N THR A 54 -8.79 -6.96 -23.85
CA THR A 54 -7.71 -5.99 -24.13
C THR A 54 -8.02 -4.59 -23.60
N ARG A 55 -9.27 -4.28 -23.24
CA ARG A 55 -9.63 -3.01 -22.59
C ARG A 55 -8.86 -2.81 -21.29
N PHE A 56 -8.58 -3.88 -20.53
CA PHE A 56 -7.76 -3.80 -19.32
C PHE A 56 -6.29 -3.42 -19.62
N LEU A 57 -5.79 -3.67 -20.82
CA LEU A 57 -4.42 -3.28 -21.20
C LEU A 57 -4.32 -1.87 -21.80
N SER A 58 -5.43 -1.32 -22.29
CA SER A 58 -5.44 -0.08 -23.10
C SER A 58 -4.87 1.14 -22.38
N GLY A 59 -5.20 1.32 -21.10
CA GLY A 59 -4.79 2.49 -20.31
C GLY A 59 -3.42 2.37 -19.63
N ILE A 60 -2.80 1.19 -19.62
CA ILE A 60 -1.54 0.94 -18.90
C ILE A 60 -0.37 1.78 -19.42
N PRO A 61 -0.14 1.91 -20.75
CA PRO A 61 0.98 2.72 -21.25
C PRO A 61 0.95 4.18 -20.77
N ALA A 62 -0.23 4.82 -20.80
CA ALA A 62 -0.40 6.19 -20.32
C ALA A 62 -0.16 6.31 -18.81
N ALA A 63 -0.61 5.33 -18.02
CA ALA A 63 -0.37 5.32 -16.58
C ALA A 63 1.11 5.15 -16.22
N ILE A 64 1.85 4.31 -16.97
CA ILE A 64 3.31 4.17 -16.81
C ILE A 64 4.01 5.49 -17.16
N HIS A 65 3.60 6.12 -18.26
CA HIS A 65 4.15 7.43 -18.65
C HIS A 65 3.91 8.51 -17.59
N PHE A 66 2.71 8.54 -17.00
CA PHE A 66 2.42 9.39 -15.85
C PHE A 66 3.41 9.15 -14.69
N LEU A 67 3.65 7.90 -14.29
CA LEU A 67 4.61 7.60 -13.21
C LEU A 67 6.04 8.06 -13.55
N GLU A 68 6.48 7.85 -14.80
CA GLU A 68 7.79 8.31 -15.29
C GLU A 68 7.91 9.84 -15.23
N SER A 69 6.85 10.56 -15.63
CA SER A 69 6.80 12.03 -15.61
C SER A 69 6.85 12.63 -14.20
N MET A 70 6.47 11.86 -13.17
CA MET A 70 6.44 12.28 -11.77
C MET A 70 7.75 12.01 -11.02
N LYS A 71 8.82 11.59 -11.71
CA LYS A 71 10.15 11.38 -11.11
C LYS A 71 10.62 12.65 -10.40
N LEU A 72 10.89 12.56 -9.10
CA LEU A 72 11.44 13.66 -8.33
C LEU A 72 12.92 13.92 -8.69
N PRO A 73 13.37 15.19 -8.65
CA PRO A 73 14.76 15.54 -8.92
C PRO A 73 15.70 14.96 -7.86
N GLU A 74 16.96 14.70 -8.23
CA GLU A 74 17.95 14.11 -7.31
C GLU A 74 18.15 14.92 -6.02
N SER A 75 18.00 16.23 -6.09
CA SER A 75 18.05 17.12 -4.92
C SER A 75 16.99 16.79 -3.88
N ASP A 76 15.81 16.36 -4.33
CA ASP A 76 14.71 15.96 -3.45
C ASP A 76 14.91 14.52 -2.98
N VAL A 77 15.33 13.61 -3.86
CA VAL A 77 15.66 12.22 -3.48
C VAL A 77 16.65 12.18 -2.31
N LYS A 78 17.66 13.07 -2.31
CA LYS A 78 18.65 13.19 -1.21
C LYS A 78 18.04 13.63 0.13
N LYS A 79 16.96 14.43 0.11
CA LYS A 79 16.23 14.84 1.32
C LYS A 79 15.33 13.72 1.86
N TRP A 80 14.97 12.76 1.00
CA TRP A 80 14.08 11.68 1.40
C TRP A 80 14.78 10.68 2.30
N LYS A 81 14.26 10.50 3.52
CA LYS A 81 14.88 9.67 4.57
C LYS A 81 14.96 8.18 4.20
N ARG A 82 14.06 7.70 3.33
CA ARG A 82 14.02 6.28 2.93
C ARG A 82 14.75 6.10 1.60
N GLN A 83 15.46 5.00 1.46
CA GLN A 83 16.17 4.65 0.22
C GLN A 83 15.57 3.37 -0.38
N SER A 84 15.67 3.24 -1.70
CA SER A 84 15.32 2.01 -2.41
C SER A 84 16.55 1.11 -2.54
N ASN A 85 16.37 -0.20 -2.35
CA ASN A 85 17.38 -1.20 -2.71
C ASN A 85 17.28 -1.64 -4.18
N ASN A 86 16.25 -1.19 -4.91
CA ASN A 86 16.11 -1.42 -6.34
C ASN A 86 16.68 -0.20 -7.10
N PRO A 87 17.73 -0.39 -7.92
CA PRO A 87 18.40 0.71 -8.63
C PRO A 87 17.56 1.31 -9.77
N GLU A 88 16.55 0.61 -10.27
CA GLU A 88 15.63 1.10 -11.31
C GLU A 88 14.42 1.84 -10.72
N ALA A 89 14.25 1.81 -9.40
CA ALA A 89 13.14 2.49 -8.76
C ALA A 89 13.40 4.01 -8.71
N ILE A 90 12.37 4.76 -9.07
CA ILE A 90 12.35 6.22 -8.98
C ILE A 90 11.49 6.65 -7.79
N LEU A 91 11.88 7.72 -7.11
CA LEU A 91 11.04 8.36 -6.11
C LEU A 91 10.02 9.27 -6.82
N VAL A 92 8.75 9.12 -6.47
CA VAL A 92 7.64 9.93 -6.99
C VAL A 92 6.80 10.45 -5.82
N PRO A 93 6.14 11.62 -5.95
CA PRO A 93 5.17 12.07 -4.95
C PRO A 93 4.04 11.05 -4.84
N ARG A 94 3.53 10.83 -3.62
CA ARG A 94 2.36 9.98 -3.42
C ARG A 94 1.13 10.63 -4.01
N PHE A 95 0.91 11.90 -3.68
CA PHE A 95 -0.26 12.66 -4.08
C PHE A 95 0.14 13.68 -5.14
N VAL A 96 -0.57 13.65 -6.26
CA VAL A 96 -0.42 14.58 -7.36
C VAL A 96 -1.74 15.31 -7.55
N ASP A 97 -1.68 16.64 -7.58
CA ASP A 97 -2.83 17.46 -7.91
C ASP A 97 -3.32 17.09 -9.33
N PRO A 98 -4.59 16.66 -9.48
CA PRO A 98 -5.08 16.10 -10.74
C PRO A 98 -5.25 17.16 -11.84
N ASP A 99 -5.24 18.45 -11.49
CA ASP A 99 -5.47 19.53 -12.44
C ASP A 99 -4.14 20.17 -12.87
N THR A 100 -3.14 20.19 -12.00
CA THR A 100 -1.86 20.89 -12.21
C THR A 100 -0.63 20.00 -12.25
N GLY A 101 -0.74 18.72 -11.84
CA GLY A 101 0.40 17.80 -11.75
C GLY A 101 1.37 18.10 -10.61
N LYS A 102 1.05 19.07 -9.75
CA LYS A 102 1.95 19.46 -8.66
C LYS A 102 1.95 18.39 -7.57
N PRO A 103 3.13 18.04 -7.02
CA PRO A 103 3.22 17.28 -5.78
C PRO A 103 2.43 17.95 -4.64
N LEU A 104 1.73 17.14 -3.87
CA LEU A 104 1.03 17.55 -2.65
C LEU A 104 1.67 16.85 -1.46
N TYR A 105 2.34 17.60 -0.60
CA TYR A 105 2.99 17.09 0.61
C TYR A 105 2.14 17.38 1.83
N VAL A 106 1.92 16.35 2.64
CA VAL A 106 1.00 16.44 3.78
C VAL A 106 1.79 16.65 5.06
N HIS A 107 1.37 17.66 5.82
CA HIS A 107 1.94 18.07 7.09
C HIS A 107 0.87 18.08 8.17
N ARG A 108 1.32 18.20 9.42
CA ARG A 108 0.43 18.45 10.56
C ARG A 108 1.08 19.37 11.56
N LYS A 109 0.24 20.10 12.28
CA LYS A 109 0.58 20.84 13.50
C LYS A 109 -0.43 20.54 14.60
N GLY A 110 -0.09 20.90 15.82
CA GLY A 110 -0.79 20.51 17.03
C GLY A 110 -0.41 19.10 17.50
N SER A 111 -1.06 18.65 18.56
CA SER A 111 -0.62 17.49 19.34
C SER A 111 -1.63 16.36 19.39
N ASN A 112 -2.89 16.55 18.99
CA ASN A 112 -3.89 15.48 18.93
C ASN A 112 -5.07 15.89 18.05
N VAL A 113 -6.09 15.03 17.95
CA VAL A 113 -7.29 15.26 17.11
C VAL A 113 -8.12 16.48 17.52
N LYS A 114 -7.98 17.00 18.76
CA LYS A 114 -8.77 18.12 19.26
C LYS A 114 -8.17 19.48 18.91
N ASN A 115 -6.84 19.59 18.91
CA ASN A 115 -6.13 20.86 18.68
C ASN A 115 -5.28 20.88 17.41
N GLY A 116 -5.11 19.73 16.74
CA GLY A 116 -4.26 19.57 15.59
C GLY A 116 -4.99 19.76 14.27
N THR A 117 -4.23 20.14 13.25
CA THR A 117 -4.72 20.24 11.88
C THR A 117 -3.69 19.68 10.92
N TYR A 118 -4.19 19.07 9.85
CA TYR A 118 -3.40 18.73 8.69
C TYR A 118 -3.45 19.88 7.69
N TYR A 119 -2.39 20.04 6.91
CA TYR A 119 -2.32 20.99 5.82
C TYR A 119 -1.40 20.44 4.72
N ILE A 120 -1.48 21.06 3.55
CA ILE A 120 -0.78 20.59 2.34
C ILE A 120 -0.03 21.76 1.72
N ASP A 121 1.20 21.51 1.30
CA ASP A 121 1.99 22.44 0.51
C ASP A 121 2.93 21.69 -0.46
N GLN A 122 3.95 22.38 -0.98
CA GLN A 122 4.93 21.88 -1.94
C GLN A 122 6.29 21.54 -1.30
N ASN A 123 6.38 21.54 0.04
CA ASN A 123 7.59 21.20 0.78
C ASN A 123 7.63 19.71 1.16
N MET A 124 8.62 18.98 0.65
CA MET A 124 8.76 17.55 0.96
C MET A 124 9.31 17.27 2.37
N GLU A 125 9.88 18.28 3.02
CA GLU A 125 10.48 18.15 4.35
C GLU A 125 9.42 18.17 5.45
N ASN A 126 9.66 17.45 6.54
CA ASN A 126 8.75 17.39 7.69
C ASN A 126 7.31 17.00 7.31
N THR A 127 7.16 16.07 6.36
CA THR A 127 5.88 15.42 6.08
C THR A 127 5.48 14.47 7.22
N ILE A 128 4.20 14.14 7.30
CA ILE A 128 3.66 13.29 8.36
C ILE A 128 4.29 11.89 8.38
N GLY A 129 4.64 11.41 9.59
CA GLY A 129 5.37 10.14 9.75
C GLY A 129 4.53 8.87 9.57
N HIS A 130 3.23 8.95 9.84
CA HIS A 130 2.29 7.83 9.77
C HIS A 130 1.74 7.60 8.36
N TYR A 131 1.95 8.53 7.43
CA TYR A 131 1.46 8.40 6.05
C TYR A 131 2.36 9.13 5.05
N ASN A 132 3.36 8.41 4.53
CA ASN A 132 4.39 8.98 3.67
C ASN A 132 3.80 9.78 2.49
N SER A 133 4.38 10.94 2.19
CA SER A 133 3.99 11.78 1.05
C SER A 133 4.76 11.48 -0.26
N ALA A 134 5.70 10.53 -0.25
CA ALA A 134 6.38 10.03 -1.45
C ALA A 134 6.62 8.52 -1.37
N THR A 135 6.83 7.89 -2.52
CA THR A 135 7.04 6.44 -2.63
C THR A 135 7.98 6.12 -3.78
N PHE A 136 8.72 5.00 -3.65
CA PHE A 136 9.48 4.46 -4.76
C PHE A 136 8.57 3.60 -5.65
N VAL A 137 8.71 3.75 -6.96
CA VAL A 137 8.01 2.95 -7.98
C VAL A 137 9.01 2.51 -9.06
N ASN A 138 8.74 1.42 -9.77
CA ASN A 138 9.59 0.95 -10.86
C ASN A 138 8.77 0.88 -12.18
N PRO A 139 8.66 1.99 -12.93
CA PRO A 139 7.92 2.02 -14.19
C PRO A 139 8.53 1.13 -15.26
N SER A 140 9.86 0.96 -15.29
CA SER A 140 10.55 0.07 -16.21
C SER A 140 10.10 -1.38 -16.05
N GLU A 141 9.98 -1.85 -14.80
CA GLU A 141 9.46 -3.19 -14.51
C GLU A 141 7.99 -3.33 -14.88
N LEU A 142 7.18 -2.30 -14.63
CA LEU A 142 5.77 -2.31 -15.05
C LEU A 142 5.65 -2.41 -16.58
N ARG A 143 6.53 -1.72 -17.31
CA ARG A 143 6.57 -1.76 -18.77
C ARG A 143 6.99 -3.15 -19.28
N ARG A 144 8.04 -3.74 -18.69
CA ARG A 144 8.47 -5.11 -19.02
C ARG A 144 7.32 -6.10 -18.83
N ARG A 145 6.68 -6.07 -17.66
CA ARG A 145 5.56 -6.97 -17.34
C ARG A 145 4.35 -6.74 -18.25
N TYR A 146 4.04 -5.49 -18.58
CA TYR A 146 2.99 -5.17 -19.55
C TYR A 146 3.25 -5.82 -20.91
N GLU A 147 4.47 -5.68 -21.45
CA GLU A 147 4.86 -6.27 -22.73
C GLU A 147 4.88 -7.81 -22.70
N GLU A 148 5.26 -8.42 -21.58
CA GLU A 148 5.17 -9.88 -21.38
C GLU A 148 3.72 -10.35 -21.40
N VAL A 149 2.85 -9.69 -20.64
CA VAL A 149 1.43 -10.06 -20.51
C VAL A 149 0.71 -9.91 -21.85
N LYS A 150 0.98 -8.82 -22.59
CA LYS A 150 0.40 -8.56 -23.91
C LYS A 150 0.72 -9.64 -24.94
N LYS A 151 1.83 -10.36 -24.79
CA LYS A 151 2.26 -11.45 -25.71
C LYS A 151 1.63 -12.80 -25.41
N ILE A 152 0.93 -12.96 -24.28
CA ILE A 152 0.31 -14.24 -23.93
C ILE A 152 -0.86 -14.51 -24.89
N PRO A 153 -0.86 -15.64 -25.63
CA PRO A 153 -1.97 -15.99 -26.50
C PRO A 153 -3.27 -16.17 -25.71
N VAL A 154 -4.39 -15.73 -26.27
CA VAL A 154 -5.72 -15.90 -25.65
C VAL A 154 -6.02 -17.37 -25.35
N SER A 155 -5.58 -18.29 -26.22
CA SER A 155 -5.71 -19.73 -26.01
C SER A 155 -4.99 -20.22 -24.76
N GLU A 156 -3.86 -19.61 -24.37
CA GLU A 156 -3.15 -19.94 -23.13
C GLU A 156 -3.87 -19.36 -21.90
N LEU A 157 -4.40 -18.13 -22.01
CA LEU A 157 -5.18 -17.51 -20.94
C LEU A 157 -6.47 -18.29 -20.64
N ALA A 158 -7.13 -18.77 -21.70
CA ALA A 158 -8.39 -19.49 -21.57
C ALA A 158 -8.25 -20.76 -20.71
N LYS A 159 -7.15 -21.52 -20.80
CA LYS A 159 -6.98 -22.84 -20.16
C LYS A 159 -7.30 -22.87 -18.67
N ASN A 160 -7.00 -21.79 -17.95
CA ASN A 160 -7.16 -21.72 -16.49
C ASN A 160 -8.11 -20.60 -16.06
N SER A 161 -8.83 -19.98 -16.99
CA SER A 161 -9.71 -18.87 -16.67
C SER A 161 -11.14 -19.36 -16.38
N PRO A 162 -11.71 -19.06 -15.19
CA PRO A 162 -13.11 -19.34 -14.91
C PRO A 162 -14.08 -18.44 -15.68
N PHE A 163 -13.61 -17.41 -16.38
CA PHE A 163 -14.44 -16.50 -17.18
C PHE A 163 -14.44 -16.84 -18.67
N LEU A 164 -13.54 -17.71 -19.12
CA LEU A 164 -13.37 -18.08 -20.54
C LEU A 164 -13.64 -19.58 -20.78
N GLN A 165 -13.97 -20.33 -19.74
CA GLN A 165 -14.28 -21.76 -19.82
C GLN A 165 -15.78 -21.97 -19.60
N ASP A 166 -16.36 -22.86 -20.39
CA ASP A 166 -17.75 -23.33 -20.21
C ASP A 166 -17.86 -24.41 -19.12
N GLN A 167 -16.72 -24.86 -18.59
CA GLN A 167 -16.63 -25.88 -17.54
C GLN A 167 -16.14 -25.27 -16.23
N LEU A 168 -16.54 -25.90 -15.11
CA LEU A 168 -16.10 -25.51 -13.79
C LEU A 168 -14.58 -25.64 -13.68
N VAL A 169 -13.91 -24.53 -13.33
CA VAL A 169 -12.48 -24.52 -12.99
C VAL A 169 -12.36 -24.81 -11.50
N PRO A 170 -11.84 -26.00 -11.10
CA PRO A 170 -11.76 -26.35 -9.70
C PRO A 170 -10.77 -25.43 -8.97
N LEU A 171 -11.18 -24.93 -7.81
CA LEU A 171 -10.26 -24.20 -6.94
C LEU A 171 -9.25 -25.19 -6.33
N PRO A 172 -7.98 -24.79 -6.16
CA PRO A 172 -7.06 -25.50 -5.29
C PRO A 172 -7.69 -25.76 -3.92
N LYS A 173 -7.42 -26.96 -3.35
CA LYS A 173 -7.91 -27.37 -2.02
C LYS A 173 -7.71 -26.29 -0.95
N TYR A 174 -6.59 -25.56 -1.04
CA TYR A 174 -6.36 -24.34 -0.29
C TYR A 174 -6.27 -23.15 -1.25
N TYR A 175 -7.34 -22.36 -1.33
CA TYR A 175 -7.38 -21.16 -2.16
C TYR A 175 -6.66 -19.99 -1.48
N THR A 176 -5.33 -20.08 -1.46
CA THR A 176 -4.44 -19.12 -0.81
C THR A 176 -3.06 -19.14 -1.47
N ARG A 177 -2.28 -18.06 -1.32
CA ARG A 177 -0.91 -18.00 -1.83
C ARG A 177 0.04 -18.72 -0.88
N LEU A 178 0.24 -20.02 -1.08
CA LEU A 178 1.28 -20.78 -0.39
C LEU A 178 2.66 -20.29 -0.86
N ARG A 179 3.53 -19.92 0.09
CA ARG A 179 4.90 -19.47 -0.20
C ARG A 179 5.85 -20.67 -0.15
N GLY A 180 6.05 -21.31 -1.31
CA GLY A 180 6.92 -22.48 -1.42
C GLY A 180 6.47 -23.64 -0.51
N LYS A 181 7.25 -24.72 -0.50
CA LYS A 181 7.00 -25.89 0.36
C LYS A 181 7.84 -25.78 1.62
N ALA A 182 7.21 -25.80 2.79
CA ALA A 182 7.93 -25.85 4.05
C ALA A 182 8.59 -27.24 4.24
N THR A 183 9.76 -27.26 4.88
CA THR A 183 10.45 -28.51 5.24
C THR A 183 9.88 -29.11 6.53
N GLU A 184 10.20 -30.37 6.78
CA GLU A 184 9.79 -31.05 8.02
C GLU A 184 10.38 -30.36 9.26
N GLU A 185 11.60 -29.85 9.18
CA GLU A 185 12.26 -29.13 10.28
C GLU A 185 11.49 -27.86 10.63
N VAL A 186 11.02 -27.11 9.63
CA VAL A 186 10.18 -25.92 9.82
C VAL A 186 8.86 -26.31 10.47
N ALA A 187 8.18 -27.33 9.95
CA ALA A 187 6.89 -27.77 10.49
C ALA A 187 7.01 -28.25 11.95
N ARG A 188 8.00 -29.10 12.26
CA ARG A 188 8.27 -29.57 13.63
C ARG A 188 8.66 -28.42 14.54
N GLY A 189 9.46 -27.47 14.07
CA GLY A 189 9.85 -26.28 14.82
C GLY A 189 8.64 -25.43 15.23
N LEU A 190 7.70 -25.21 14.31
CA LEU A 190 6.47 -24.47 14.58
C LEU A 190 5.55 -25.18 15.58
N VAL A 191 5.39 -26.50 15.47
CA VAL A 191 4.58 -27.26 16.44
C VAL A 191 5.23 -27.23 17.83
N LYS A 192 6.57 -27.35 17.91
CA LYS A 192 7.31 -27.28 19.18
C LYS A 192 7.32 -25.90 19.82
N SER A 193 7.13 -24.83 19.04
CA SER A 193 7.14 -23.45 19.55
C SER A 193 5.79 -22.99 20.10
N LEU A 194 4.75 -23.82 20.03
CA LEU A 194 3.48 -23.54 20.68
C LEU A 194 3.66 -23.43 22.20
N THR A 195 2.97 -22.46 22.79
CA THR A 195 2.85 -22.37 24.25
C THR A 195 2.05 -23.55 24.81
N LYS A 196 2.00 -23.67 26.15
CA LYS A 196 1.16 -24.68 26.82
C LYS A 196 -0.33 -24.56 26.45
N ASP A 197 -0.77 -23.37 26.07
CA ASP A 197 -2.15 -23.09 25.67
C ASP A 197 -2.38 -23.28 24.17
N GLY A 198 -1.39 -23.80 23.43
CA GLY A 198 -1.52 -24.11 22.01
C GLY A 198 -1.55 -22.89 21.10
N CYS A 199 -0.90 -21.78 21.48
CA CYS A 199 -0.80 -20.58 20.64
C CYS A 199 0.66 -20.21 20.31
N TRP A 200 0.85 -19.45 19.24
CA TRP A 200 2.11 -18.76 18.96
C TRP A 200 2.05 -17.34 19.48
N LEU A 201 3.06 -16.98 20.28
CA LEU A 201 3.25 -15.62 20.74
C LEU A 201 4.27 -14.90 19.86
N SER A 202 4.04 -13.62 19.64
CA SER A 202 4.91 -12.74 18.86
C SER A 202 4.99 -11.37 19.53
N PRO A 203 6.08 -10.61 19.33
CA PRO A 203 6.16 -9.25 19.85
C PRO A 203 5.00 -8.38 19.33
N LEU A 204 4.36 -7.66 20.24
CA LEU A 204 3.35 -6.66 19.91
C LEU A 204 3.98 -5.59 19.03
N LYS A 205 3.50 -5.45 17.79
CA LYS A 205 4.10 -4.54 16.80
C LYS A 205 3.67 -3.08 16.99
N SER A 206 2.46 -2.85 17.51
CA SER A 206 1.90 -1.50 17.70
C SER A 206 1.00 -1.44 18.93
N THR A 207 0.96 -0.28 19.58
CA THR A 207 0.10 0.03 20.74
C THR A 207 -0.47 1.44 20.60
N SER A 208 -1.26 1.91 21.57
CA SER A 208 -1.89 3.23 21.58
C SER A 208 -1.96 3.78 23.00
N ASN A 209 -2.01 5.11 23.13
CA ASN A 209 -2.24 5.72 24.44
C ASN A 209 -3.64 5.32 24.94
N PRO A 210 -3.79 4.99 26.24
CA PRO A 210 -5.11 4.89 26.85
C PRO A 210 -5.88 6.21 26.68
N TYR A 211 -7.18 6.13 26.47
CA TYR A 211 -8.02 7.33 26.37
C TYR A 211 -7.90 8.19 27.63
N LYS A 212 -7.65 9.50 27.43
CA LYS A 212 -7.65 10.51 28.48
C LYS A 212 -8.55 11.68 28.07
N PRO A 213 -9.44 12.18 28.94
CA PRO A 213 -10.22 13.39 28.66
C PRO A 213 -9.30 14.56 28.29
N TYR A 214 -9.71 15.37 27.32
CA TYR A 214 -8.98 16.56 26.87
C TYR A 214 -9.81 17.80 27.14
N THR A 215 -9.25 18.75 27.88
CA THR A 215 -9.98 19.93 28.39
C THR A 215 -9.49 21.26 27.80
N VAL A 216 -8.37 21.25 27.06
CA VAL A 216 -7.83 22.45 26.43
C VAL A 216 -8.61 22.75 25.15
N SER A 217 -8.95 24.02 24.93
CA SER A 217 -9.66 24.48 23.74
C SER A 217 -8.75 25.26 22.80
N GLY A 218 -9.05 25.18 21.50
CA GLY A 218 -8.39 25.98 20.47
C GLY A 218 -7.31 25.22 19.69
N PRO A 219 -6.90 25.76 18.53
CA PRO A 219 -5.85 25.17 17.71
C PRO A 219 -4.48 25.31 18.38
N SER A 220 -3.58 24.38 18.06
CA SER A 220 -2.19 24.41 18.49
C SER A 220 -1.26 24.55 17.28
N GLU A 221 -0.23 25.39 17.43
CA GLU A 221 0.86 25.58 16.45
C GLU A 221 2.07 24.68 16.75
N GLU A 222 1.95 23.74 17.68
CA GLU A 222 3.01 22.79 18.02
C GLU A 222 3.44 21.97 16.79
N THR A 223 4.74 21.84 16.57
CA THR A 223 5.31 21.10 15.44
C THR A 223 6.15 19.89 15.86
N LYS A 224 6.36 19.68 17.17
CA LYS A 224 7.07 18.52 17.74
C LYS A 224 6.55 17.17 17.23
N TYR A 225 5.25 17.06 16.99
CA TYR A 225 4.60 15.82 16.56
C TYR A 225 4.50 15.66 15.05
N THR A 226 5.02 16.61 14.25
CA THR A 226 4.83 16.62 12.79
C THR A 226 5.20 15.28 12.15
N THR A 227 6.39 14.75 12.46
CA THR A 227 6.94 13.54 11.85
C THR A 227 6.73 12.27 12.68
N THR A 228 5.94 12.33 13.75
CA THR A 228 5.68 11.18 14.63
C THR A 228 4.46 10.38 14.17
N PHE A 229 4.32 9.15 14.70
CA PHE A 229 3.13 8.32 14.47
C PHE A 229 1.95 8.76 15.36
N VAL A 230 2.27 9.26 16.55
CA VAL A 230 1.32 9.67 17.58
C VAL A 230 1.71 11.03 18.14
N GLY A 231 0.72 11.78 18.55
CA GLY A 231 0.81 13.06 19.22
C GLY A 231 1.13 12.97 20.71
N ASP A 232 0.50 13.84 21.51
CA ASP A 232 0.62 13.84 22.97
C ASP A 232 -0.12 12.65 23.61
N GLU A 233 -0.16 12.61 24.94
CA GLU A 233 -0.79 11.55 25.71
C GLU A 233 -2.32 11.42 25.51
N HIS A 234 -2.95 12.38 24.84
CA HIS A 234 -4.37 12.34 24.47
C HIS A 234 -4.60 11.85 23.03
N ASP A 235 -3.54 11.70 22.22
CA ASP A 235 -3.63 11.11 20.90
C ASP A 235 -3.63 9.57 20.99
N THR A 236 -4.74 8.95 20.61
CA THR A 236 -4.91 7.49 20.63
C THR A 236 -4.51 6.85 19.30
N SER A 237 -3.80 7.55 18.42
CA SER A 237 -3.26 6.98 17.18
C SER A 237 -2.29 5.84 17.47
N PRO A 238 -2.28 4.77 16.66
CA PRO A 238 -1.37 3.66 16.84
C PRO A 238 0.08 4.07 16.56
N TYR A 239 1.01 3.61 17.39
CA TYR A 239 2.45 3.81 17.24
C TYR A 239 3.23 2.51 17.49
N PRO A 240 4.50 2.41 17.04
CA PRO A 240 5.32 1.23 17.27
C PRO A 240 5.47 0.91 18.76
N CYS A 241 5.22 -0.33 19.15
CA CYS A 241 5.40 -0.75 20.53
C CYS A 241 6.87 -1.11 20.79
N THR A 242 7.42 -0.61 21.89
CA THR A 242 8.84 -0.81 22.28
C THR A 242 9.00 -1.56 23.60
N THR A 243 7.91 -2.02 24.22
CA THR A 243 7.92 -2.71 25.52
C THR A 243 8.38 -4.17 25.41
N GLY A 244 8.31 -4.76 24.21
CA GLY A 244 8.63 -6.17 24.00
C GLY A 244 7.54 -7.13 24.48
N GLU A 245 6.35 -6.62 24.84
CA GLU A 245 5.21 -7.44 25.22
C GLU A 245 4.85 -8.43 24.11
N LEU A 246 4.43 -9.63 24.52
CA LEU A 246 4.02 -10.69 23.61
C LEU A 246 2.50 -10.69 23.44
N CYS A 247 2.05 -10.88 22.20
CA CYS A 247 0.65 -11.01 21.85
C CYS A 247 0.42 -12.16 20.86
N ILE A 248 -0.84 -12.55 20.71
CA ILE A 248 -1.28 -13.38 19.59
C ILE A 248 -1.47 -12.45 18.39
N SER A 249 -0.71 -12.68 17.33
CA SER A 249 -0.82 -11.93 16.07
C SER A 249 -1.55 -12.74 15.03
N VAL A 250 -2.61 -12.17 14.44
CA VAL A 250 -3.33 -12.80 13.32
C VAL A 250 -2.39 -13.03 12.13
N GLY A 251 -1.48 -12.09 11.86
CA GLY A 251 -0.50 -12.24 10.77
C GLY A 251 0.46 -13.40 10.98
N GLU A 252 1.04 -13.51 12.18
CA GLU A 252 1.96 -14.62 12.51
C GLU A 252 1.23 -15.96 12.55
N TYR A 253 -0.02 -15.98 13.04
CA TYR A 253 -0.86 -17.16 13.00
C TYR A 253 -1.09 -17.63 11.55
N ILE A 254 -1.51 -16.72 10.66
CA ILE A 254 -1.73 -17.05 9.25
C ILE A 254 -0.42 -17.55 8.62
N ASP A 255 0.70 -16.86 8.83
CA ASP A 255 2.00 -17.26 8.26
C ASP A 255 2.44 -18.65 8.73
N ASN A 256 2.23 -18.99 10.01
CA ASN A 256 2.57 -20.31 10.55
C ASN A 256 1.63 -21.40 10.03
N MET A 257 0.32 -21.14 9.98
CA MET A 257 -0.65 -22.07 9.41
C MET A 257 -0.36 -22.34 7.93
N MET A 258 0.00 -21.30 7.16
CA MET A 258 0.35 -21.44 5.75
C MET A 258 1.57 -22.33 5.54
N LYS A 259 2.59 -22.23 6.40
CA LYS A 259 3.76 -23.13 6.35
C LYS A 259 3.36 -24.57 6.67
N LEU A 260 2.58 -24.80 7.72
CA LEU A 260 2.12 -26.13 8.10
C LEU A 260 1.25 -26.77 7.00
N ILE A 261 0.33 -26.01 6.41
CA ILE A 261 -0.49 -26.46 5.28
C ILE A 261 0.42 -26.82 4.09
N SER A 262 1.40 -25.97 3.75
CA SER A 262 2.31 -26.23 2.64
C SER A 262 3.16 -27.49 2.82
N TYR A 263 3.47 -27.87 4.06
CA TYR A 263 4.18 -29.11 4.37
C TYR A 263 3.30 -30.35 4.17
N LEU A 264 2.02 -30.26 4.54
CA LEU A 264 1.06 -31.37 4.42
C LEU A 264 0.60 -31.60 2.97
N GLU A 265 0.57 -30.56 2.14
CA GLU A 265 0.26 -30.69 0.73
C GLU A 265 1.42 -31.41 0.01
N LYS A 266 1.10 -32.54 -0.62
CA LYS A 266 2.06 -33.38 -1.34
C LYS A 266 2.43 -32.75 -2.67
#